data_AF-A0A377J2S5-F1
#
_entry.id   AF-A0A377J2S5-F1
#
_cell.length_a   1.000
_cell.length_b   1.000
_cell.length_c   1.000
_cell.angle_alpha   90.00
_cell.angle_beta   90.00
_cell.angle_gamma   90.00
#
_symmetry.space_group_name_H-M   'P 1'
#
loop_
_entity.id
_entity.type
_entity.pdbx_description
1 polymer ?
#
loop_
_entity_poly.entity_id
_entity_poly.type
_entity_poly.pdbx_seq_one_letter_code
_entity_poly.pdbx_strand_id
1 'polypeptide(L)'
;MQTIKYSIIIPVRNCKEFVPYAIASVLEQAGDREDYEVIVSDNYSSDGSYEFVQTLAHKRVRAMRPPQVCTMSSHYEWLLSQAQGEWVSIVGSDDGVQPYFFHLSDRLIEQAKSLGIRIVNGARAYYFWEGCSESYKDIQTAYIAEPRFIIKNAQKEFIPTLLSAEGFFAMPQIYAGSLVHRDVIAEIKARQNGVFYKSASPDGFASAAIASLGECYIHSHIPLTWIGSSPKSIGGGVNKQKEKELFILPKDSIECAKELGGDYALLGDIAVTMWMWEPMLNAKMLQDEKTQAFWRSKWASTMFLATIVKERRKYPRIQDDYALGEQQLKALIERTKTSRLAIYTLAFLLRFYRQDFFSRAYRKILRTCGLLAKPIKVDSSYNSPTQNANILESSKLTLAVYEAHFANRAIALERKHY
;
A
#
# COMPACT_ATOMS: atom_id res chain seq x y z
N MET A 1 31.71 -10.14 2.53
CA MET A 1 30.64 -9.40 3.24
C MET A 1 29.41 -10.26 3.27
N GLN A 2 28.73 -10.38 4.41
CA GLN A 2 27.46 -11.09 4.52
C GLN A 2 26.43 -10.38 3.63
N THR A 3 25.77 -11.13 2.73
CA THR A 3 24.73 -10.57 1.87
C THR A 3 23.51 -10.18 2.70
N ILE A 4 23.09 -8.92 2.62
CA ILE A 4 21.85 -8.46 3.26
C ILE A 4 20.68 -8.96 2.39
N LYS A 5 19.79 -9.76 2.99
CA LYS A 5 18.61 -10.30 2.29
C LYS A 5 17.44 -9.32 2.35
N TYR A 6 17.25 -8.62 3.47
CA TYR A 6 16.12 -7.70 3.65
C TYR A 6 16.58 -6.27 3.99
N SER A 7 16.02 -5.28 3.30
CA SER A 7 16.01 -3.88 3.76
C SER A 7 14.60 -3.49 4.15
N ILE A 8 14.40 -3.20 5.43
CA ILE A 8 13.14 -2.66 5.95
C ILE A 8 13.32 -1.17 6.20
N ILE A 9 12.64 -0.36 5.41
CA ILE A 9 12.76 1.10 5.43
C ILE A 9 11.61 1.67 6.26
N ILE A 10 11.93 2.51 7.25
CA ILE A 10 10.98 3.22 8.10
C ILE A 10 11.20 4.73 7.94
N PRO A 11 10.42 5.39 7.06
CA PRO A 11 10.43 6.85 6.93
C PRO A 11 9.68 7.49 8.10
N VAL A 12 10.24 8.55 8.68
CA VAL A 12 9.74 9.20 9.89
C VAL A 12 9.53 10.69 9.63
N ARG A 13 8.33 11.20 9.93
CA ARG A 13 8.05 12.63 9.99
C ARG A 13 6.95 12.96 11.00
N ASN A 14 7.34 13.57 12.10
CA ASN A 14 6.46 13.96 13.21
C ASN A 14 5.65 12.79 13.78
N CYS A 15 6.30 11.65 14.04
CA CYS A 15 5.64 10.40 14.47
C CYS A 15 6.30 9.78 15.71
N LYS A 16 6.79 10.60 16.64
CA LYS A 16 7.56 10.15 17.82
C LYS A 16 6.83 9.09 18.64
N GLU A 17 5.51 9.19 18.70
CA GLU A 17 4.64 8.30 19.46
C GLU A 17 4.59 6.88 18.88
N PHE A 18 4.71 6.73 17.56
CA PHE A 18 4.46 5.45 16.88
C PHE A 18 5.74 4.76 16.41
N VAL A 19 6.75 5.55 16.01
CA VAL A 19 7.99 5.02 15.45
C VAL A 19 8.74 4.01 16.35
N PRO A 20 8.71 4.09 17.69
CA PRO A 20 9.33 3.05 18.53
C PRO A 20 8.69 1.68 18.31
N TYR A 21 7.37 1.60 18.12
CA TYR A 21 6.65 0.35 17.89
C TYR A 21 6.91 -0.22 16.50
N ALA A 22 7.00 0.64 15.48
CA ALA A 22 7.36 0.22 14.13
C ALA A 22 8.74 -0.45 14.11
N ILE A 23 9.74 0.17 14.75
CA ILE A 23 11.11 -0.38 14.85
C ILE A 23 11.12 -1.66 15.67
N ALA A 24 10.49 -1.67 16.85
CA ALA A 24 10.43 -2.82 17.74
C ALA A 24 9.79 -4.04 17.04
N SER A 25 8.72 -3.83 16.25
CA SER A 25 8.06 -4.91 15.52
C SER A 25 9.01 -5.67 14.59
N VAL A 26 10.02 -4.98 14.02
CA VAL A 26 11.04 -5.59 13.16
C VAL A 26 12.14 -6.25 14.00
N LEU A 27 12.64 -5.56 15.02
CA LEU A 27 13.77 -6.03 15.82
C LEU A 27 13.44 -7.25 16.68
N GLU A 28 12.28 -7.25 17.36
CA GLU A 28 11.83 -8.39 18.18
C GLU A 28 11.68 -9.66 17.33
N GLN A 29 11.22 -9.50 16.08
CA GLN A 29 11.04 -10.60 15.15
C GLN A 29 12.31 -11.07 14.48
N ALA A 30 13.31 -10.20 14.38
CA ALA A 30 14.58 -10.56 13.80
C ALA A 30 15.34 -11.57 14.69
N GLY A 31 15.20 -11.47 16.02
CA GLY A 31 16.01 -12.24 16.94
C GLY A 31 17.51 -12.08 16.63
N ASP A 32 18.23 -13.19 16.56
CA ASP A 32 19.69 -13.19 16.31
C ASP A 32 20.08 -13.13 14.84
N ARG A 33 19.12 -13.01 13.91
CA ARG A 33 19.41 -13.05 12.48
C ARG A 33 20.31 -11.88 12.04
N GLU A 34 20.99 -12.10 10.93
CA GLU A 34 22.07 -11.22 10.50
C GLU A 34 21.97 -10.77 9.04
N ASP A 35 21.00 -11.30 8.29
CA ASP A 35 20.80 -11.03 6.87
C ASP A 35 19.76 -9.92 6.63
N TYR A 36 19.70 -8.91 7.51
CA TYR A 36 18.79 -7.77 7.38
C TYR A 36 19.41 -6.44 7.80
N GLU A 37 18.79 -5.36 7.35
CA GLU A 37 18.98 -4.02 7.87
C GLU A 37 17.63 -3.31 8.05
N VAL A 38 17.59 -2.39 9.01
CA VAL A 38 16.49 -1.44 9.20
C VAL A 38 17.03 -0.05 8.94
N ILE A 39 16.45 0.64 7.97
CA ILE A 39 16.82 2.02 7.64
C ILE A 39 15.75 2.92 8.23
N VAL A 40 16.10 3.66 9.29
CA VAL A 40 15.18 4.60 9.94
C VAL A 40 15.61 6.00 9.56
N SER A 41 14.71 6.78 8.95
CA SER A 41 15.06 8.12 8.50
C SER A 41 14.09 9.20 8.92
N ASP A 42 14.61 10.17 9.67
CA ASP A 42 13.88 11.38 10.07
C ASP A 42 13.94 12.45 8.98
N ASN A 43 12.79 12.84 8.46
CA ASN A 43 12.63 13.94 7.50
C ASN A 43 12.32 15.26 8.22
N TYR A 44 13.27 15.72 9.04
CA TYR A 44 13.23 17.01 9.75
C TYR A 44 11.99 17.18 10.63
N SER A 45 11.73 16.19 11.49
CA SER A 45 10.63 16.30 12.45
C SER A 45 10.87 17.40 13.49
N SER A 46 9.78 17.94 14.03
CA SER A 46 9.76 18.95 15.08
C SER A 46 9.08 18.49 16.37
N ASP A 47 8.64 17.23 16.45
CA ASP A 47 7.90 16.66 17.60
C ASP A 47 8.77 15.80 18.54
N GLY A 48 10.08 15.84 18.39
CA GLY A 48 11.00 15.00 19.15
C GLY A 48 11.35 13.67 18.47
N SER A 49 10.83 13.39 17.27
CA SER A 49 11.15 12.15 16.54
C SER A 49 12.63 12.08 16.15
N TYR A 50 13.25 13.20 15.80
CA TYR A 50 14.66 13.22 15.40
C TYR A 50 15.56 12.79 16.55
N GLU A 51 15.35 13.37 17.73
CA GLU A 51 16.10 13.10 18.94
C GLU A 51 15.98 11.61 19.29
N PHE A 52 14.78 11.03 19.19
CA PHE A 52 14.58 9.60 19.35
C PHE A 52 15.33 8.76 18.30
N VAL A 53 15.26 9.12 17.01
CA VAL A 53 15.98 8.41 15.95
C VAL A 53 17.49 8.43 16.19
N GLN A 54 18.04 9.52 16.74
CA GLN A 54 19.46 9.62 17.09
C GLN A 54 19.86 8.74 18.29
N THR A 55 18.93 8.36 19.17
CA THR A 55 19.24 7.46 20.29
C THR A 55 19.23 5.98 19.89
N LEU A 56 18.82 5.64 18.67
CA LEU A 56 18.76 4.26 18.19
C LEU A 56 20.17 3.67 18.10
N ALA A 57 20.45 2.70 18.97
CA ALA A 57 21.69 1.94 18.98
C ALA A 57 21.38 0.46 18.74
N HIS A 58 21.57 -0.01 17.50
CA HIS A 58 21.45 -1.42 17.17
C HIS A 58 22.30 -1.76 15.93
N LYS A 59 23.03 -2.88 15.93
CA LYS A 59 23.98 -3.24 14.86
C LYS A 59 23.36 -3.34 13.46
N ARG A 60 22.04 -3.58 13.39
CA ARG A 60 21.26 -3.68 12.15
C ARG A 60 20.39 -2.45 11.86
N VAL A 61 20.43 -1.41 12.69
CA VAL A 61 19.67 -0.17 12.47
C VAL A 61 20.59 0.91 11.97
N ARG A 62 20.23 1.52 10.84
CA ARG A 62 20.88 2.71 10.29
C ARG A 62 19.94 3.90 10.46
N ALA A 63 20.18 4.70 11.48
CA ALA A 63 19.52 5.97 11.69
C ALA A 63 20.13 7.04 10.77
N MET A 64 19.30 7.75 10.01
CA MET A 64 19.78 8.73 9.04
C MET A 64 18.80 9.89 8.83
N ARG A 65 19.27 10.94 8.17
CA ARG A 65 18.47 12.11 7.79
C ARG A 65 18.83 12.49 6.35
N PRO A 66 17.86 12.80 5.46
CA PRO A 66 18.17 13.28 4.12
C PRO A 66 18.90 14.64 4.19
N PRO A 67 19.65 15.02 3.15
CA PRO A 67 20.42 16.27 3.14
C PRO A 67 19.58 17.55 3.24
N GLN A 68 18.28 17.46 2.92
CA GLN A 68 17.32 18.54 3.01
C GLN A 68 15.92 17.99 3.29
N VAL A 69 14.98 18.87 3.63
CA VAL A 69 13.56 18.49 3.78
C VAL A 69 13.05 17.93 2.45
N CYS A 70 12.44 16.76 2.50
CA CYS A 70 11.93 16.04 1.33
C CYS A 70 10.39 16.00 1.29
N THR A 71 9.82 15.93 0.10
CA THR A 71 8.47 15.37 -0.09
C THR A 71 8.45 13.90 0.29
N MET A 72 7.26 13.30 0.47
CA MET A 72 7.17 11.87 0.80
C MET A 72 7.81 11.00 -0.29
N SER A 73 7.53 11.30 -1.56
CA SER A 73 8.09 10.58 -2.70
C SER A 73 9.60 10.76 -2.85
N SER A 74 10.15 11.98 -2.65
CA SER A 74 11.61 12.17 -2.72
C SER A 74 12.35 11.59 -1.52
N HIS A 75 11.71 11.56 -0.35
CA HIS A 75 12.25 10.87 0.82
C HIS A 75 12.33 9.36 0.55
N TYR A 76 11.27 8.77 0.00
CA TYR A 76 11.25 7.34 -0.36
C TYR A 76 12.26 7.06 -1.48
N GLU A 77 12.37 7.92 -2.49
CA GLU A 77 13.38 7.80 -3.56
C GLU A 77 14.80 7.77 -2.99
N TRP A 78 15.12 8.69 -2.08
CA TRP A 78 16.40 8.73 -1.41
C TRP A 78 16.62 7.48 -0.56
N LEU A 79 15.62 7.03 0.20
CA LEU A 79 15.73 5.81 1.01
C LEU A 79 15.95 4.55 0.18
N LEU A 80 15.31 4.44 -0.99
CA LEU A 80 15.55 3.33 -1.93
C LEU A 80 17.01 3.31 -2.41
N SER A 81 17.70 4.45 -2.49
CA SER A 81 19.13 4.50 -2.80
C SER A 81 20.03 4.05 -1.64
N GLN A 82 19.52 4.04 -0.42
CA GLN A 82 20.25 3.62 0.78
C GLN A 82 20.16 2.13 1.07
N ALA A 83 19.18 1.43 0.48
CA ALA A 83 18.90 0.01 0.70
C ALA A 83 19.95 -0.92 0.07
N GLN A 84 20.48 -1.84 0.87
CA GLN A 84 21.50 -2.83 0.51
C GLN A 84 20.96 -4.26 0.40
N GLY A 85 19.72 -4.49 0.80
CA GLY A 85 19.04 -5.77 0.80
C GLY A 85 18.54 -6.22 -0.56
N GLU A 86 18.54 -7.54 -0.77
CA GLU A 86 17.98 -8.21 -1.96
C GLU A 86 16.47 -7.93 -2.10
N TRP A 87 15.72 -7.96 -1.00
CA TRP A 87 14.30 -7.68 -0.93
C TRP A 87 14.03 -6.43 -0.09
N VAL A 88 13.27 -5.49 -0.64
CA VAL A 88 13.02 -4.18 -0.04
C VAL A 88 11.55 -4.05 0.33
N SER A 89 11.28 -3.52 1.52
CA SER A 89 9.94 -3.16 1.99
C SER A 89 9.98 -1.80 2.69
N ILE A 90 8.96 -0.99 2.49
CA ILE A 90 8.75 0.25 3.25
C ILE A 90 7.61 0.02 4.25
N VAL A 91 7.85 0.35 5.52
CA VAL A 91 6.91 0.24 6.63
C VAL A 91 6.75 1.63 7.23
N GLY A 92 5.52 2.15 7.28
CA GLY A 92 5.26 3.49 7.80
C GLY A 92 5.66 3.62 9.26
N SER A 93 5.92 4.85 9.70
CA SER A 93 6.29 5.11 11.10
C SER A 93 5.22 4.72 12.12
N ASP A 94 3.98 4.55 11.69
CA ASP A 94 2.84 4.08 12.46
C ASP A 94 2.36 2.67 12.10
N ASP A 95 3.03 2.01 11.16
CA ASP A 95 2.82 0.60 10.79
C ASP A 95 3.68 -0.33 11.65
N GLY A 96 3.66 -1.62 11.33
CA GLY A 96 4.61 -2.60 11.85
C GLY A 96 4.66 -3.85 10.98
N VAL A 97 5.64 -4.72 11.19
CA VAL A 97 5.65 -6.05 10.58
C VAL A 97 4.87 -7.04 11.45
N GLN A 98 4.31 -8.10 10.84
CA GLN A 98 3.68 -9.18 11.60
C GLN A 98 4.73 -9.99 12.38
N PRO A 99 4.34 -10.66 13.47
CA PRO A 99 5.25 -11.38 14.37
C PRO A 99 5.78 -12.71 13.81
N TYR A 100 5.67 -12.90 12.50
CA TYR A 100 6.16 -14.06 11.77
C TYR A 100 6.67 -13.61 10.40
N PHE A 101 6.93 -12.30 10.26
CA PHE A 101 7.26 -11.67 8.99
C PHE A 101 8.43 -12.35 8.29
N PHE A 102 9.55 -12.54 8.98
CA PHE A 102 10.73 -13.17 8.37
C PHE A 102 10.50 -14.63 8.04
N HIS A 103 9.90 -15.40 8.96
CA HIS A 103 9.60 -16.81 8.73
C HIS A 103 8.68 -17.03 7.51
N LEU A 104 7.56 -16.30 7.42
CA LEU A 104 6.66 -16.40 6.27
C LEU A 104 7.32 -15.85 5.00
N SER A 105 8.08 -14.77 5.10
CA SER A 105 8.76 -14.17 3.95
C SER A 105 9.81 -15.09 3.36
N ASP A 106 10.61 -15.78 4.18
CA ASP A 106 11.61 -16.75 3.71
C ASP A 106 10.96 -17.85 2.89
N ARG A 107 9.85 -18.40 3.39
CA ARG A 107 9.09 -19.45 2.70
C ARG A 107 8.46 -18.96 1.40
N LEU A 108 7.90 -17.74 1.38
CA LEU A 108 7.32 -17.15 0.17
C LEU A 108 8.39 -16.78 -0.86
N ILE A 109 9.54 -16.25 -0.43
CA ILE A 109 10.67 -15.90 -1.29
C ILE A 109 11.29 -17.14 -1.91
N GLU A 110 11.40 -18.25 -1.18
CA GLU A 110 11.87 -19.52 -1.74
C GLU A 110 10.99 -19.98 -2.92
N GLN A 111 9.67 -19.94 -2.73
CA GLN A 111 8.71 -20.23 -3.81
C GLN A 111 8.77 -19.20 -4.94
N ALA A 112 9.00 -17.93 -4.61
CA ALA A 112 9.13 -16.88 -5.61
C ALA A 112 10.37 -17.10 -6.49
N LYS A 113 11.52 -17.42 -5.88
CA LYS A 113 12.79 -17.71 -6.57
C LYS A 113 12.68 -18.90 -7.52
N SER A 114 12.03 -19.99 -7.10
CA SER A 114 11.86 -21.18 -7.96
C SER A 114 10.99 -20.92 -9.21
N LEU A 115 10.16 -19.87 -9.16
CA LEU A 115 9.26 -19.48 -10.25
C LEU A 115 9.73 -18.22 -11.01
N GLY A 116 10.88 -17.63 -10.65
CA GLY A 116 11.34 -16.37 -11.21
C GLY A 116 10.44 -15.17 -10.88
N ILE A 117 9.67 -15.24 -9.79
CA ILE A 117 8.81 -14.16 -9.31
C ILE A 117 9.62 -13.23 -8.41
N ARG A 118 9.54 -11.92 -8.66
CA ARG A 118 10.36 -10.90 -7.99
C ARG A 118 9.60 -10.09 -6.92
N ILE A 119 8.34 -10.44 -6.66
CA ILE A 119 7.48 -9.70 -5.74
C ILE A 119 6.65 -10.67 -4.90
N VAL A 120 6.66 -10.45 -3.59
CA VAL A 120 5.76 -11.08 -2.63
C VAL A 120 4.90 -9.99 -2.00
N ASN A 121 3.60 -10.22 -1.91
CA ASN A 121 2.64 -9.28 -1.33
C ASN A 121 1.73 -10.03 -0.35
N GLY A 122 1.48 -9.45 0.82
CA GLY A 122 0.56 -9.96 1.82
C GLY A 122 -0.77 -9.21 1.80
N ALA A 123 -1.82 -9.87 2.32
CA ALA A 123 -3.05 -9.21 2.71
C ALA A 123 -2.77 -8.14 3.78
N ARG A 124 -3.67 -7.17 3.90
CA ARG A 124 -3.54 -6.09 4.88
C ARG A 124 -4.22 -6.50 6.18
N ALA A 125 -3.47 -6.45 7.27
CA ALA A 125 -4.02 -6.39 8.62
C ALA A 125 -3.99 -4.94 9.09
N TYR A 126 -5.01 -4.47 9.79
CA TYR A 126 -5.09 -3.07 10.22
C TYR A 126 -4.98 -2.96 11.73
N TYR A 127 -4.28 -1.92 12.17
CA TYR A 127 -4.29 -1.44 13.54
C TYR A 127 -4.65 0.04 13.54
N PHE A 128 -5.68 0.40 14.29
CA PHE A 128 -6.15 1.78 14.43
C PHE A 128 -5.68 2.31 15.78
N TRP A 129 -4.78 3.30 15.74
CA TRP A 129 -4.26 3.98 16.93
C TRP A 129 -5.36 4.80 17.61
N GLU A 130 -5.14 5.17 18.87
CA GLU A 130 -6.05 6.05 19.60
C GLU A 130 -6.30 7.36 18.81
N GLY A 131 -7.55 7.82 18.83
CA GLY A 131 -7.99 8.97 18.02
C GLY A 131 -8.51 8.63 16.62
N CYS A 132 -8.52 7.35 16.22
CA CYS A 132 -9.08 6.92 14.92
C CYS A 132 -10.52 6.37 14.99
N SER A 133 -11.12 6.29 16.18
CA SER A 133 -12.45 5.69 16.41
C SER A 133 -13.58 6.37 15.63
N GLU A 134 -13.52 7.69 15.44
CA GLU A 134 -14.52 8.44 14.66
C GLU A 134 -14.51 8.06 13.17
N SER A 135 -13.35 7.68 12.63
CA SER A 135 -13.16 7.36 11.21
C SER A 135 -13.37 5.88 10.89
N TYR A 136 -13.11 4.99 11.86
CA TYR A 136 -13.03 3.53 11.62
C TYR A 136 -13.96 2.68 12.50
N LYS A 137 -14.94 3.31 13.16
CA LYS A 137 -15.85 2.68 14.15
C LYS A 137 -15.07 2.20 15.39
N ASP A 138 -15.75 1.49 16.29
CA ASP A 138 -15.14 0.87 17.47
C ASP A 138 -14.33 -0.40 17.08
N ILE A 139 -13.39 -0.25 16.14
CA ILE A 139 -12.46 -1.30 15.70
C ILE A 139 -11.04 -0.77 15.93
N GLN A 140 -10.25 -1.53 16.67
CA GLN A 140 -8.87 -1.23 16.96
C GLN A 140 -7.93 -2.17 16.19
N THR A 141 -8.18 -3.48 16.24
CA THR A 141 -7.44 -4.46 15.44
C THR A 141 -8.39 -5.11 14.43
N ALA A 142 -7.95 -5.23 13.18
CA ALA A 142 -8.66 -6.01 12.16
C ALA A 142 -7.67 -6.89 11.39
N TYR A 143 -7.66 -8.17 11.72
CA TYR A 143 -6.77 -9.16 11.11
C TYR A 143 -7.60 -10.31 10.55
N ILE A 144 -7.37 -10.65 9.28
CA ILE A 144 -7.99 -11.79 8.61
C ILE A 144 -6.90 -12.55 7.88
N ALA A 145 -6.75 -13.84 8.19
CA ALA A 145 -5.78 -14.70 7.54
C ALA A 145 -6.43 -15.98 6.97
N GLU A 146 -5.97 -16.36 5.80
CA GLU A 146 -6.30 -17.63 5.14
C GLU A 146 -5.00 -18.29 4.64
N PRO A 147 -4.85 -19.62 4.72
CA PRO A 147 -3.68 -20.35 4.21
C PRO A 147 -3.78 -20.48 2.68
N ARG A 148 -3.90 -19.34 1.99
CA ARG A 148 -4.16 -19.25 0.56
C ARG A 148 -3.14 -18.32 -0.09
N PHE A 149 -2.48 -18.82 -1.12
CA PHE A 149 -1.39 -18.13 -1.79
C PHE A 149 -1.67 -18.15 -3.29
N ILE A 150 -1.72 -16.98 -3.92
CA ILE A 150 -2.13 -16.85 -5.33
C ILE A 150 -1.05 -16.13 -6.13
N ILE A 151 -0.61 -16.73 -7.22
CA ILE A 151 0.18 -16.06 -8.24
C ILE A 151 -0.77 -15.21 -9.09
N LYS A 152 -0.52 -13.89 -9.09
CA LYS A 152 -1.27 -12.89 -9.86
C LYS A 152 -0.32 -12.16 -10.80
N ASN A 153 -0.88 -11.49 -11.81
CA ASN A 153 -0.15 -10.59 -12.69
C ASN A 153 -0.61 -9.15 -12.46
N ALA A 154 0.31 -8.24 -12.15
CA ALA A 154 -0.03 -6.88 -11.76
C ALA A 154 -0.72 -6.08 -12.88
N GLN A 155 -0.28 -6.23 -14.13
CA GLN A 155 -0.94 -5.58 -15.28
C GLN A 155 -2.40 -6.02 -15.41
N LYS A 156 -2.66 -7.34 -15.29
CA LYS A 156 -3.99 -7.91 -15.42
C LYS A 156 -4.91 -7.65 -14.22
N GLU A 157 -4.36 -7.44 -13.02
CA GLU A 157 -5.15 -7.06 -11.83
C GLU A 157 -5.59 -5.59 -11.85
N PHE A 158 -4.87 -4.71 -12.55
CA PHE A 158 -5.09 -3.26 -12.43
C PHE A 158 -6.53 -2.83 -12.79
N ILE A 159 -7.08 -3.32 -13.91
CA ILE A 159 -8.46 -2.99 -14.32
C ILE A 159 -9.50 -3.58 -13.36
N PRO A 160 -9.49 -4.88 -13.01
CA PRO A 160 -10.39 -5.43 -12.00
C PRO A 160 -10.36 -4.65 -10.67
N THR A 161 -9.17 -4.32 -10.19
CA THR A 161 -8.98 -3.52 -8.96
C THR A 161 -9.57 -2.13 -9.12
N LEU A 162 -9.33 -1.43 -10.24
CA LEU A 162 -9.95 -0.15 -10.54
C LEU A 162 -11.48 -0.27 -10.48
N LEU A 163 -12.09 -1.17 -11.25
CA LEU A 163 -13.55 -1.27 -11.38
C LEU A 163 -14.24 -1.72 -10.08
N SER A 164 -13.53 -2.39 -9.18
CA SER A 164 -14.02 -2.74 -7.85
C SER A 164 -14.13 -1.54 -6.89
N ALA A 165 -13.48 -0.42 -7.20
CA ALA A 165 -13.31 0.74 -6.33
C ALA A 165 -12.61 0.40 -5.00
N GLU A 166 -11.62 -0.50 -5.07
CA GLU A 166 -10.75 -0.86 -3.94
C GLU A 166 -9.50 0.02 -3.83
N GLY A 167 -9.25 0.89 -4.83
CA GLY A 167 -8.07 1.73 -4.91
C GLY A 167 -6.79 0.93 -5.17
N PHE A 168 -5.63 1.60 -5.10
CA PHE A 168 -4.32 0.94 -5.28
C PHE A 168 -3.97 -0.03 -4.13
N PHE A 169 -4.76 -0.06 -3.06
CA PHE A 169 -4.53 -0.87 -1.87
C PHE A 169 -4.53 -2.38 -2.11
N ALA A 170 -5.20 -2.86 -3.15
CA ALA A 170 -5.22 -4.26 -3.54
C ALA A 170 -4.08 -4.66 -4.51
N MET A 171 -3.24 -3.70 -4.92
CA MET A 171 -2.10 -3.91 -5.79
C MET A 171 -0.80 -4.08 -4.99
N PRO A 172 0.19 -4.83 -5.52
CA PRO A 172 1.52 -4.84 -4.93
C PRO A 172 2.14 -3.44 -4.96
N GLN A 173 2.76 -3.06 -3.85
CA GLN A 173 3.47 -1.80 -3.65
C GLN A 173 4.91 -2.12 -3.21
N ILE A 174 5.74 -1.13 -2.91
CA ILE A 174 6.94 -1.37 -2.06
C ILE A 174 6.57 -1.16 -0.58
N TYR A 175 5.59 -0.29 -0.35
CA TYR A 175 5.02 0.02 0.95
C TYR A 175 3.96 -1.01 1.39
N ALA A 176 3.67 -1.07 2.69
CA ALA A 176 2.46 -1.67 3.25
C ALA A 176 2.19 -3.12 2.79
N GLY A 177 3.09 -4.03 3.16
CA GLY A 177 2.83 -5.47 3.06
C GLY A 177 3.42 -6.16 1.85
N SER A 178 4.39 -5.54 1.17
CA SER A 178 5.07 -6.14 0.02
C SER A 178 6.58 -6.19 0.22
N LEU A 179 7.20 -7.23 -0.33
CA LEU A 179 8.63 -7.39 -0.51
C LEU A 179 8.91 -7.38 -2.01
N VAL A 180 9.69 -6.41 -2.45
CA VAL A 180 10.04 -6.21 -3.85
C VAL A 180 11.53 -6.46 -4.03
N HIS A 181 11.89 -7.34 -4.95
CA HIS A 181 13.29 -7.61 -5.28
C HIS A 181 13.95 -6.34 -5.84
N ARG A 182 15.19 -6.07 -5.43
CA ARG A 182 15.95 -4.87 -5.83
C ARG A 182 16.05 -4.66 -7.34
N ASP A 183 16.06 -5.75 -8.12
CA ASP A 183 16.13 -5.66 -9.58
C ASP A 183 14.88 -5.02 -10.19
N VAL A 184 13.70 -5.17 -9.58
CA VAL A 184 12.48 -4.48 -10.03
C VAL A 184 12.65 -2.97 -9.82
N ILE A 185 13.21 -2.57 -8.68
CA ILE A 185 13.51 -1.16 -8.36
C ILE A 185 14.54 -0.61 -9.34
N ALA A 186 15.62 -1.35 -9.59
CA ALA A 186 16.69 -0.96 -10.52
C ALA A 186 16.19 -0.86 -11.96
N GLU A 187 15.35 -1.80 -12.40
CA GLU A 187 14.74 -1.80 -13.74
C GLU A 187 13.81 -0.60 -13.94
N ILE A 188 12.95 -0.30 -12.95
CA ILE A 188 12.09 0.89 -12.98
C ILE A 188 12.95 2.15 -13.09
N LYS A 189 13.99 2.29 -12.26
CA LYS A 189 14.91 3.43 -12.32
C LYS A 189 15.59 3.54 -13.69
N ALA A 190 16.15 2.45 -14.20
CA ALA A 190 16.84 2.41 -15.49
C ALA A 190 15.94 2.87 -16.65
N ARG A 191 14.67 2.42 -16.67
CA ARG A 191 13.70 2.82 -17.70
C ARG A 191 13.15 4.24 -17.49
N GLN A 192 13.40 4.86 -16.34
CA GLN A 192 12.82 6.15 -15.96
C GLN A 192 13.86 7.24 -15.66
N ASN A 193 15.02 7.20 -16.30
CA ASN A 193 16.10 8.17 -16.14
C ASN A 193 16.65 8.25 -14.70
N GLY A 194 16.79 7.09 -14.05
CA GLY A 194 17.38 6.95 -12.72
C GLY A 194 16.42 7.13 -11.55
N VAL A 195 15.14 7.45 -11.79
CA VAL A 195 14.15 7.75 -10.75
C VAL A 195 13.11 6.65 -10.63
N PHE A 196 12.78 6.24 -9.41
CA PHE A 196 11.66 5.35 -9.16
C PHE A 196 10.34 6.13 -9.15
N TYR A 197 10.16 7.08 -8.23
CA TYR A 197 8.86 7.74 -8.02
C TYR A 197 8.63 8.95 -8.95
N LYS A 198 7.54 8.92 -9.76
CA LYS A 198 7.07 10.06 -10.57
C LYS A 198 5.64 10.50 -10.22
N SER A 199 5.21 10.33 -8.98
CA SER A 199 3.94 10.89 -8.49
C SER A 199 4.05 11.33 -7.04
N ALA A 200 3.22 12.29 -6.64
CA ALA A 200 3.06 12.72 -5.25
C ALA A 200 2.49 11.61 -4.35
N SER A 201 1.82 10.60 -4.93
CA SER A 201 1.44 9.37 -4.24
C SER A 201 2.46 8.27 -4.53
N PRO A 202 3.43 8.01 -3.64
CA PRO A 202 4.44 6.97 -3.87
C PRO A 202 3.81 5.58 -3.95
N ASP A 203 2.79 5.29 -3.13
CA ASP A 203 2.11 3.99 -3.11
C ASP A 203 1.34 3.72 -4.41
N GLY A 204 0.58 4.72 -4.86
CA GLY A 204 -0.12 4.68 -6.14
C GLY A 204 0.86 4.52 -7.31
N PHE A 205 1.99 5.22 -7.26
CA PHE A 205 3.04 5.10 -8.28
C PHE A 205 3.72 3.75 -8.29
N ALA A 206 4.11 3.20 -7.13
CA ALA A 206 4.70 1.88 -7.06
C ALA A 206 3.76 0.83 -7.68
N SER A 207 2.47 0.91 -7.34
CA SER A 207 1.44 0.02 -7.90
C SER A 207 1.33 0.14 -9.43
N ALA A 208 1.29 1.37 -9.95
CA ALA A 208 1.20 1.63 -11.38
C ALA A 208 2.47 1.23 -12.15
N ALA A 209 3.65 1.45 -11.57
CA ALA A 209 4.93 1.09 -12.16
C ALA A 209 5.10 -0.43 -12.24
N ILE A 210 4.81 -1.15 -11.15
CA ILE A 210 4.83 -2.62 -11.11
C ILE A 210 3.82 -3.21 -12.10
N ALA A 211 2.61 -2.63 -12.18
CA ALA A 211 1.61 -3.04 -13.17
C ALA A 211 2.04 -2.74 -14.61
N SER A 212 2.74 -1.63 -14.86
CA SER A 212 3.25 -1.26 -16.18
C SER A 212 4.36 -2.18 -16.67
N LEU A 213 5.21 -2.69 -15.77
CA LEU A 213 6.20 -3.72 -16.10
C LEU A 213 5.59 -5.11 -16.34
N GLY A 214 4.35 -5.35 -15.91
CA GLY A 214 3.70 -6.66 -16.07
C GLY A 214 4.20 -7.74 -15.11
N GLU A 215 4.76 -7.36 -13.96
CA GLU A 215 5.28 -8.30 -12.97
C GLU A 215 4.22 -9.30 -12.51
N CYS A 216 4.64 -10.55 -12.39
CA CYS A 216 3.91 -11.54 -11.59
C CYS A 216 4.32 -11.40 -10.13
N TYR A 217 3.39 -11.70 -9.22
CA TYR A 217 3.64 -11.64 -7.79
C TYR A 217 2.90 -12.75 -7.05
N ILE A 218 3.46 -13.20 -5.93
CA ILE A 218 2.77 -14.09 -4.99
C ILE A 218 1.98 -13.24 -4.01
N HIS A 219 0.67 -13.45 -3.95
CA HIS A 219 -0.22 -12.83 -2.98
C HIS A 219 -0.58 -13.82 -1.86
N SER A 220 -0.05 -13.58 -0.66
CA SER A 220 -0.39 -14.29 0.57
C SER A 220 -1.65 -13.71 1.20
N HIS A 221 -2.65 -14.55 1.48
CA HIS A 221 -3.80 -14.15 2.30
C HIS A 221 -3.50 -14.20 3.80
N ILE A 222 -2.27 -14.57 4.19
CA ILE A 222 -1.74 -14.32 5.52
C ILE A 222 -1.01 -12.96 5.46
N PRO A 223 -1.42 -11.96 6.26
CA PRO A 223 -0.77 -10.65 6.27
C PRO A 223 0.72 -10.72 6.59
N LEU A 224 1.51 -9.82 6.01
CA LEU A 224 2.94 -9.67 6.34
C LEU A 224 3.19 -8.47 7.25
N THR A 225 2.33 -7.46 7.21
CA THR A 225 2.48 -6.22 7.98
C THR A 225 1.16 -5.82 8.63
N TRP A 226 1.27 -5.00 9.66
CA TRP A 226 0.22 -4.13 10.15
C TRP A 226 0.20 -2.85 9.31
N ILE A 227 -1.00 -2.42 8.93
CA ILE A 227 -1.28 -1.10 8.38
C ILE A 227 -1.86 -0.28 9.53
N GLY A 228 -1.01 0.58 10.08
CA GLY A 228 -1.35 1.52 11.12
C GLY A 228 -2.11 2.71 10.55
N SER A 229 -3.18 3.09 11.22
CA SER A 229 -3.86 4.35 10.97
C SER A 229 -3.89 5.15 12.27
N SER A 230 -3.33 6.35 12.22
CA SER A 230 -3.22 7.29 13.33
C SER A 230 -3.76 8.67 12.93
N PRO A 231 -4.05 9.56 13.90
CA PRO A 231 -4.35 10.96 13.61
C PRO A 231 -3.22 11.72 12.90
N LYS A 232 -2.01 11.12 12.83
CA LYS A 232 -0.86 11.70 12.13
C LYS A 232 -0.67 11.13 10.72
N SER A 233 -1.38 10.05 10.35
CA SER A 233 -1.28 9.43 9.02
C SER A 233 -1.85 10.32 7.93
N ILE A 234 -1.19 10.30 6.78
CA ILE A 234 -1.60 11.03 5.58
C ILE A 234 -2.69 10.25 4.82
N GLY A 235 -2.50 8.95 4.63
CA GLY A 235 -3.39 8.12 3.79
C GLY A 235 -4.78 7.84 4.38
N GLY A 236 -4.98 8.08 5.68
CA GLY A 236 -6.24 7.81 6.38
C GLY A 236 -7.27 8.94 6.34
N GLY A 237 -6.91 10.12 5.82
CA GLY A 237 -7.80 11.29 5.78
C GLY A 237 -8.14 11.88 7.15
N VAL A 238 -7.42 11.47 8.21
CA VAL A 238 -7.66 11.91 9.59
C VAL A 238 -7.12 13.34 9.84
N ASN A 239 -6.12 13.79 9.07
CA ASN A 239 -5.53 15.12 9.21
C ASN A 239 -5.41 15.89 7.88
N LYS A 240 -6.42 16.70 7.58
CA LYS A 240 -6.55 17.51 6.36
C LYS A 240 -5.50 18.61 6.22
N GLN A 241 -4.95 19.12 7.33
CA GLN A 241 -3.94 20.19 7.30
C GLN A 241 -2.59 19.64 6.80
N LYS A 242 -2.22 18.42 7.22
CA LYS A 242 -1.03 17.73 6.69
C LYS A 242 -1.14 17.37 5.20
N GLU A 243 -2.34 17.02 4.72
CA GLU A 243 -2.58 16.77 3.29
C GLU A 243 -2.34 18.04 2.46
N LYS A 244 -2.69 19.22 2.99
CA LYS A 244 -2.38 20.51 2.35
C LYS A 244 -0.88 20.86 2.42
N GLU A 245 -0.22 20.57 3.53
CA GLU A 245 1.23 20.80 3.71
C GLU A 245 2.12 19.93 2.80
N LEU A 246 1.65 18.74 2.39
CA LEU A 246 2.31 17.90 1.39
C LEU A 246 2.53 18.60 0.06
N PHE A 247 1.61 19.50 -0.33
CA PHE A 247 1.68 20.25 -1.59
C PHE A 247 2.47 21.56 -1.46
N ILE A 248 2.93 21.92 -0.25
CA ILE A 248 3.67 23.16 0.05
C ILE A 248 5.19 22.90 0.16
N LEU A 249 5.62 21.63 0.22
CA LEU A 249 7.03 21.24 0.18
C LEU A 249 7.67 21.58 -1.17
N PRO A 250 9.01 21.73 -1.24
CA PRO A 250 9.71 22.02 -2.48
C PRO A 250 9.25 21.06 -3.57
N LYS A 251 8.89 21.59 -4.74
CA LYS A 251 8.59 20.80 -5.94
C LYS A 251 9.89 20.13 -6.39
N ASP A 252 10.25 19.05 -5.71
CA ASP A 252 11.08 18.01 -6.32
C ASP A 252 10.42 17.63 -7.65
N SER A 253 11.22 17.17 -8.63
CA SER A 253 10.92 16.90 -10.06
C SER A 253 9.65 16.11 -10.46
N ILE A 254 8.70 15.90 -9.55
CA ILE A 254 7.43 15.22 -9.73
C ILE A 254 6.40 16.18 -10.32
N GLU A 255 6.08 15.96 -11.59
CA GLU A 255 5.02 16.68 -12.30
C GLU A 255 3.73 15.87 -12.27
N CYS A 256 2.62 16.53 -11.92
CA CYS A 256 1.29 15.94 -12.09
C CYS A 256 1.01 15.72 -13.59
N ALA A 257 0.32 14.62 -13.92
CA ALA A 257 -0.02 14.30 -15.30
C ALA A 257 -0.74 15.47 -16.01
N LYS A 258 -0.19 15.92 -17.14
CA LYS A 258 -0.71 17.06 -17.93
C LYS A 258 -2.14 16.81 -18.42
N GLU A 259 -2.46 15.57 -18.73
CA GLU A 259 -3.78 15.09 -19.13
C GLU A 259 -4.84 15.35 -18.06
N LEU A 260 -4.42 15.41 -16.79
CA LEU A 260 -5.27 15.68 -15.63
C LEU A 260 -5.20 17.13 -15.17
N GLY A 261 -4.51 18.02 -15.91
CA GLY A 261 -4.42 19.45 -15.61
C GLY A 261 -3.07 19.90 -15.07
N GLY A 262 -2.13 18.98 -14.82
CA GLY A 262 -0.75 19.32 -14.45
C GLY A 262 -0.57 19.88 -13.04
N ASP A 263 -1.60 19.79 -12.18
CA ASP A 263 -1.56 20.29 -10.81
C ASP A 263 -2.29 19.32 -9.87
N TYR A 264 -1.61 18.87 -8.81
CA TYR A 264 -2.18 17.97 -7.81
C TYR A 264 -3.29 18.62 -6.99
N ALA A 265 -3.30 19.96 -6.84
CA ALA A 265 -4.38 20.68 -6.17
C ALA A 265 -5.73 20.51 -6.88
N LEU A 266 -5.70 20.17 -8.18
CA LEU A 266 -6.91 19.87 -8.96
C LEU A 266 -7.42 18.45 -8.78
N LEU A 267 -6.61 17.55 -8.21
CA LEU A 267 -6.93 16.13 -8.03
C LEU A 267 -7.31 15.78 -6.60
N GLY A 268 -6.85 16.58 -5.63
CA GLY A 268 -7.28 16.51 -4.23
C GLY A 268 -8.81 16.52 -4.13
N ASP A 269 -9.36 15.88 -3.10
CA ASP A 269 -10.81 15.85 -2.79
C ASP A 269 -11.77 15.23 -3.84
N ILE A 270 -11.26 14.76 -4.99
CA ILE A 270 -12.07 14.02 -5.97
C ILE A 270 -12.38 12.61 -5.47
N ALA A 271 -11.37 11.75 -5.34
CA ALA A 271 -11.50 10.34 -4.95
C ALA A 271 -10.13 9.68 -4.81
N VAL A 272 -10.04 8.58 -4.04
CA VAL A 272 -8.82 7.74 -3.95
C VAL A 272 -8.45 7.15 -5.32
N THR A 273 -9.45 6.89 -6.18
CA THR A 273 -9.23 6.44 -7.56
C THR A 273 -8.31 7.36 -8.37
N MET A 274 -8.19 8.65 -8.03
CA MET A 274 -7.23 9.55 -8.69
C MET A 274 -5.78 9.09 -8.50
N TRP A 275 -5.47 8.50 -7.36
CA TRP A 275 -4.16 7.93 -7.03
C TRP A 275 -3.91 6.57 -7.70
N MET A 276 -4.83 6.09 -8.55
CA MET A 276 -4.55 5.05 -9.54
C MET A 276 -4.35 5.64 -10.94
N TRP A 277 -5.18 6.63 -11.32
CA TRP A 277 -5.16 7.19 -12.66
C TRP A 277 -3.90 8.02 -12.93
N GLU A 278 -3.61 8.97 -12.06
CA GLU A 278 -2.48 9.88 -12.24
C GLU A 278 -1.15 9.14 -12.30
N PRO A 279 -0.85 8.19 -11.38
CA PRO A 279 0.43 7.49 -11.44
C PRO A 279 0.53 6.56 -12.65
N MET A 280 -0.57 5.99 -13.12
CA MET A 280 -0.60 5.17 -14.35
C MET A 280 -0.27 6.00 -15.60
N LEU A 281 -0.71 7.26 -15.66
CA LEU A 281 -0.32 8.18 -16.75
C LEU A 281 1.16 8.56 -16.68
N ASN A 282 1.70 8.75 -15.48
CA ASN A 282 3.09 9.12 -15.25
C ASN A 282 4.08 7.95 -15.41
N ALA A 283 3.61 6.70 -15.27
CA ALA A 283 4.39 5.49 -15.55
C ALA A 283 4.62 5.22 -17.06
N LYS A 284 4.34 6.19 -17.95
CA LYS A 284 4.43 6.03 -19.42
C LYS A 284 5.76 5.47 -19.94
N MET A 285 6.88 5.78 -19.28
CA MET A 285 8.20 5.28 -19.70
C MET A 285 8.40 3.78 -19.45
N LEU A 286 7.51 3.17 -18.66
CA LEU A 286 7.49 1.73 -18.38
C LEU A 286 6.53 0.97 -19.31
N GLN A 287 5.85 1.67 -20.21
CA GLN A 287 4.74 1.15 -21.01
C GLN A 287 5.10 1.15 -22.50
N ASP A 288 4.61 0.15 -23.24
CA ASP A 288 4.61 0.18 -24.70
C ASP A 288 3.62 1.23 -25.25
N GLU A 289 3.75 1.57 -26.54
CA GLU A 289 2.92 2.60 -27.17
C GLU A 289 1.41 2.30 -27.10
N LYS A 290 1.03 1.01 -27.22
CA LYS A 290 -0.38 0.58 -27.16
C LYS A 290 -0.96 0.82 -25.77
N THR A 291 -0.21 0.49 -24.72
CA THR A 291 -0.58 0.68 -23.32
C THR A 291 -0.67 2.16 -22.99
N GLN A 292 0.29 2.97 -23.45
CA GLN A 292 0.27 4.42 -23.29
C GLN A 292 -0.97 5.04 -23.97
N ALA A 293 -1.29 4.60 -25.18
CA ALA A 293 -2.46 5.06 -25.92
C ALA A 293 -3.77 4.64 -25.24
N PHE A 294 -3.84 3.42 -24.71
CA PHE A 294 -5.00 2.92 -23.97
C PHE A 294 -5.32 3.79 -22.75
N TRP A 295 -4.33 4.06 -21.88
CA TRP A 295 -4.56 4.85 -20.66
C TRP A 295 -4.90 6.33 -20.92
N ARG A 296 -4.60 6.84 -22.12
CA ARG A 296 -4.97 8.18 -22.60
C ARG A 296 -6.26 8.21 -23.42
N SER A 297 -6.87 7.05 -23.64
CA SER A 297 -8.10 6.94 -24.43
C SER A 297 -9.32 7.46 -23.68
N LYS A 298 -10.36 7.81 -24.44
CA LYS A 298 -11.69 8.14 -23.88
C LYS A 298 -12.30 6.99 -23.10
N TRP A 299 -11.96 5.77 -23.48
CA TRP A 299 -12.45 4.58 -22.81
C TRP A 299 -11.87 4.46 -21.40
N ALA A 300 -10.55 4.60 -21.25
CA ALA A 300 -9.90 4.64 -19.94
C ALA A 300 -10.45 5.78 -19.07
N SER A 301 -10.57 7.00 -19.62
CA SER A 301 -11.19 8.13 -18.91
C SER A 301 -12.61 7.82 -18.42
N THR A 302 -13.42 7.15 -19.25
CA THR A 302 -14.78 6.74 -18.88
C THR A 302 -14.75 5.73 -17.72
N MET A 303 -13.85 4.75 -17.75
CA MET A 303 -13.70 3.76 -16.68
C MET A 303 -13.29 4.40 -15.35
N PHE A 304 -12.29 5.29 -15.35
CA PHE A 304 -11.86 5.99 -14.15
C PHE A 304 -12.97 6.88 -13.59
N LEU A 305 -13.60 7.71 -14.43
CA LEU A 305 -14.68 8.61 -14.00
C LEU A 305 -15.91 7.84 -13.48
N ALA A 306 -16.28 6.73 -14.13
CA ALA A 306 -17.37 5.89 -13.67
C ALA A 306 -17.06 5.24 -12.32
N THR A 307 -15.81 4.83 -12.11
CA THR A 307 -15.33 4.29 -10.84
C THR A 307 -15.35 5.36 -9.74
N ILE A 308 -14.91 6.59 -10.04
CA ILE A 308 -14.97 7.73 -9.11
C ILE A 308 -16.42 7.99 -8.65
N VAL A 309 -17.37 7.99 -9.60
CA VAL A 309 -18.81 8.15 -9.28
C VAL A 309 -19.32 7.00 -8.39
N LYS A 310 -18.85 5.76 -8.61
CA LYS A 310 -19.17 4.61 -7.77
C LYS A 310 -18.55 4.73 -6.38
N GLU A 311 -17.28 5.12 -6.28
CA GLU A 311 -16.54 5.29 -5.03
C GLU A 311 -17.18 6.34 -4.13
N ARG A 312 -17.44 7.55 -4.66
CA ARG A 312 -18.04 8.67 -3.90
C ARG A 312 -19.42 8.34 -3.34
N ARG A 313 -20.17 7.44 -3.98
CA ARG A 313 -21.47 6.93 -3.47
C ARG A 313 -21.31 5.93 -2.32
N LYS A 314 -20.24 5.12 -2.35
CA LYS A 314 -19.97 4.08 -1.34
C LYS A 314 -19.36 4.67 -0.07
N TYR A 315 -18.47 5.63 -0.26
CA TYR A 315 -17.81 6.36 0.81
C TYR A 315 -18.16 7.84 0.65
N PRO A 316 -19.35 8.29 1.12
CA PRO A 316 -19.54 9.69 1.37
C PRO A 316 -18.50 10.05 2.43
N ARG A 317 -17.36 10.60 2.02
CA ARG A 317 -16.36 11.10 2.98
C ARG A 317 -17.11 11.95 4.00
N ILE A 318 -16.72 11.89 5.27
CA ILE A 318 -17.14 12.86 6.29
C ILE A 318 -16.59 14.20 5.80
N GLN A 319 -17.39 14.91 5.00
CA GLN A 319 -16.92 15.96 4.10
C GLN A 319 -17.34 17.32 4.65
N ASP A 320 -16.34 18.08 5.07
CA ASP A 320 -16.44 19.54 5.12
C ASP A 320 -16.20 20.18 3.75
N ASP A 321 -16.00 19.40 2.67
CA ASP A 321 -15.74 19.91 1.30
C ASP A 321 -16.35 19.05 0.16
N TYR A 322 -17.53 18.46 0.38
CA TYR A 322 -18.27 17.71 -0.67
C TYR A 322 -18.45 18.57 -1.93
N ALA A 323 -18.75 19.85 -1.74
CA ALA A 323 -18.94 20.83 -2.80
C ALA A 323 -17.67 21.03 -3.65
N LEU A 324 -16.51 21.19 -3.02
CA LEU A 324 -15.22 21.37 -3.73
C LEU A 324 -14.89 20.14 -4.58
N GLY A 325 -15.01 18.94 -3.99
CA GLY A 325 -14.76 17.70 -4.72
C GLY A 325 -15.74 17.49 -5.89
N GLU A 326 -17.01 17.89 -5.75
CA GLU A 326 -17.98 17.85 -6.87
C GLU A 326 -17.62 18.85 -7.97
N GLN A 327 -17.16 20.06 -7.60
CA GLN A 327 -16.72 21.06 -8.57
C GLN A 327 -15.50 20.57 -9.36
N GLN A 328 -14.50 20.02 -8.68
CA GLN A 328 -13.31 19.46 -9.31
C GLN A 328 -13.65 18.26 -10.21
N LEU A 329 -14.57 17.38 -9.78
CA LEU A 329 -15.04 16.27 -10.62
C LEU A 329 -15.72 16.76 -11.90
N LYS A 330 -16.58 17.78 -11.82
CA LYS A 330 -17.21 18.38 -13.02
C LYS A 330 -16.16 18.96 -13.97
N ALA A 331 -15.20 19.70 -13.44
CA ALA A 331 -14.09 20.26 -14.22
C ALA A 331 -13.23 19.16 -14.87
N LEU A 332 -12.99 18.04 -14.17
CA LEU A 332 -12.26 16.89 -14.71
C LEU A 332 -13.01 16.20 -15.86
N ILE A 333 -14.34 16.05 -15.75
CA ILE A 333 -15.18 15.49 -16.83
C ILE A 333 -15.10 16.36 -18.08
N GLU A 334 -15.13 17.69 -17.91
CA GLU A 334 -15.02 18.65 -19.01
C GLU A 334 -13.62 18.63 -19.64
N ARG A 335 -12.56 18.65 -18.83
CA ARG A 335 -11.16 18.57 -19.28
C ARG A 335 -10.89 17.32 -20.10
N THR A 336 -11.35 16.17 -19.60
CA THR A 336 -11.19 14.88 -20.28
C THR A 336 -12.11 14.75 -21.49
N LYS A 337 -13.02 15.71 -21.73
CA LYS A 337 -14.10 15.72 -22.73
C LYS A 337 -14.78 14.35 -22.83
N THR A 338 -15.17 13.80 -21.68
CA THR A 338 -15.78 12.47 -21.58
C THR A 338 -17.29 12.60 -21.46
N SER A 339 -18.06 11.76 -22.16
CA SER A 339 -19.53 11.83 -22.16
C SER A 339 -20.09 11.56 -20.76
N ARG A 340 -20.85 12.52 -20.21
CA ARG A 340 -21.56 12.35 -18.93
C ARG A 340 -22.48 11.13 -18.96
N LEU A 341 -23.22 10.93 -20.05
CA LEU A 341 -24.10 9.78 -20.21
C LEU A 341 -23.32 8.45 -20.11
N ALA A 342 -22.18 8.34 -20.79
CA ALA A 342 -21.35 7.14 -20.73
C ALA A 342 -20.82 6.88 -19.31
N ILE A 343 -20.34 7.93 -18.63
CA ILE A 343 -19.83 7.83 -17.25
C ILE A 343 -20.91 7.31 -16.31
N TYR A 344 -22.10 7.92 -16.31
CA TYR A 344 -23.16 7.55 -15.37
C TYR A 344 -23.80 6.21 -15.70
N THR A 345 -23.93 5.84 -16.98
CA THR A 345 -24.37 4.50 -17.41
C THR A 345 -23.39 3.44 -16.94
N LEU A 346 -22.08 3.62 -17.17
CA LEU A 346 -21.08 2.67 -16.71
C LEU A 346 -21.04 2.60 -15.18
N ALA A 347 -21.10 3.74 -14.49
CA ALA A 347 -21.15 3.78 -13.03
C ALA A 347 -22.36 3.03 -12.46
N PHE A 348 -23.52 3.09 -13.14
CA PHE A 348 -24.70 2.33 -12.78
C PHE A 348 -24.46 0.82 -12.94
N LEU A 349 -23.91 0.38 -14.08
CA LEU A 349 -23.57 -1.03 -14.32
C LEU A 349 -22.54 -1.55 -13.29
N LEU A 350 -21.54 -0.73 -12.96
CA LEU A 350 -20.51 -1.06 -11.98
C LEU A 350 -21.05 -1.24 -10.55
N ARG A 351 -22.29 -0.83 -10.24
CA ARG A 351 -22.95 -1.16 -8.97
C ARG A 351 -23.16 -2.67 -8.80
N PHE A 352 -23.41 -3.36 -9.91
CA PHE A 352 -23.57 -4.80 -9.95
C PHE A 352 -22.24 -5.53 -10.15
N TYR A 353 -21.19 -4.80 -10.56
CA TYR A 353 -19.84 -5.34 -10.64
C TYR A 353 -19.29 -5.61 -9.24
N ARG A 354 -19.27 -6.90 -8.91
CA ARG A 354 -18.69 -7.47 -7.70
C ARG A 354 -17.59 -8.41 -8.16
N GLN A 355 -16.34 -7.97 -8.06
CA GLN A 355 -15.19 -8.83 -8.38
C GLN A 355 -15.34 -10.16 -7.63
N ASP A 356 -15.11 -11.26 -8.36
CA ASP A 356 -15.21 -12.62 -7.84
C ASP A 356 -16.55 -12.96 -7.15
N PHE A 357 -17.69 -12.36 -7.54
CA PHE A 357 -18.97 -12.64 -6.88
C PHE A 357 -19.30 -14.14 -6.84
N PHE A 358 -19.26 -14.80 -8.00
CA PHE A 358 -19.50 -16.23 -8.11
C PHE A 358 -18.46 -17.03 -7.33
N SER A 359 -17.17 -16.67 -7.41
CA SER A 359 -16.13 -17.36 -6.66
C SER A 359 -16.28 -17.16 -5.14
N ARG A 360 -16.75 -15.99 -4.68
CA ARG A 360 -17.05 -15.73 -3.26
C ARG A 360 -18.29 -16.49 -2.81
N ALA A 361 -19.34 -16.51 -3.61
CA ALA A 361 -20.55 -17.28 -3.33
C ALA A 361 -20.23 -18.78 -3.26
N TYR A 362 -19.49 -19.30 -4.24
CA TYR A 362 -19.01 -20.66 -4.28
C TYR A 362 -18.11 -21.00 -3.08
N ARG A 363 -17.12 -20.16 -2.76
CA ARG A 363 -16.31 -20.33 -1.54
C ARG A 363 -17.14 -20.29 -0.27
N LYS A 364 -18.17 -19.44 -0.20
CA LYS A 364 -19.10 -19.42 0.92
C LYS A 364 -19.84 -20.76 1.04
N ILE A 365 -20.33 -21.32 -0.07
CA ILE A 365 -20.95 -22.64 -0.11
C ILE A 365 -19.96 -23.71 0.36
N LEU A 366 -18.74 -23.75 -0.20
CA LEU A 366 -17.70 -24.71 0.21
C LEU A 366 -17.38 -24.62 1.70
N ARG A 367 -17.31 -23.40 2.27
CA ARG A 367 -17.11 -23.18 3.71
C ARG A 367 -18.30 -23.68 4.54
N THR A 368 -19.52 -23.45 4.07
CA THR A 368 -20.74 -23.95 4.74
C THR A 368 -20.80 -25.48 4.70
N CYS A 369 -20.36 -26.09 3.60
CA CYS A 369 -20.30 -27.55 3.43
C CYS A 369 -19.06 -28.19 4.09
N GLY A 370 -18.17 -27.43 4.74
CA GLY A 370 -16.96 -27.95 5.38
C GLY A 370 -15.82 -28.32 4.44
N LEU A 371 -15.93 -28.03 3.14
CA LEU A 371 -14.95 -28.36 2.11
C LEU A 371 -13.81 -27.34 1.99
N LEU A 372 -13.98 -26.14 2.55
CA LEU A 372 -12.96 -25.10 2.59
C LEU A 372 -12.81 -24.54 4.01
N ALA A 373 -11.57 -24.37 4.46
CA ALA A 373 -11.30 -23.79 5.77
C ALA A 373 -11.89 -22.36 5.88
N LYS A 374 -12.43 -22.05 7.06
CA LYS A 374 -12.91 -20.69 7.36
C LYS A 374 -11.70 -19.76 7.56
N PRO A 375 -11.80 -18.47 7.17
CA PRO A 375 -10.78 -17.49 7.51
C PRO A 375 -10.67 -17.35 9.02
N ILE A 376 -9.45 -17.23 9.52
CA ILE A 376 -9.21 -16.97 10.93
C ILE A 376 -9.15 -15.46 11.10
N LYS A 377 -9.91 -14.96 12.08
CA LYS A 377 -10.01 -13.53 12.36
C LYS A 377 -9.53 -13.22 13.76
N VAL A 378 -8.83 -12.10 13.89
CA VAL A 378 -8.49 -11.48 15.18
C VAL A 378 -8.96 -10.05 15.07
N ASP A 379 -10.04 -9.73 15.79
CA ASP A 379 -10.62 -8.39 15.82
C ASP A 379 -10.65 -7.92 17.28
N SER A 380 -10.30 -6.65 17.54
CA SER A 380 -10.46 -6.00 18.85
C SER A 380 -11.14 -4.65 18.71
N SER A 381 -11.80 -4.18 19.77
CA SER A 381 -12.40 -2.84 19.86
C SER A 381 -11.72 -2.00 20.93
N TYR A 382 -11.90 -0.68 20.90
CA TYR A 382 -11.27 0.22 21.89
C TYR A 382 -11.84 0.00 23.29
N ASN A 383 -13.12 -0.38 23.39
CA ASN A 383 -13.85 -0.52 24.66
C ASN A 383 -13.94 -1.97 25.18
N SER A 384 -13.42 -2.95 24.44
CA SER A 384 -13.38 -4.34 24.92
C SER A 384 -12.08 -4.57 25.71
N PRO A 385 -12.11 -5.31 26.84
CA PRO A 385 -10.96 -5.46 27.76
C PRO A 385 -9.81 -6.34 27.21
N THR A 386 -9.60 -6.38 25.90
CA THR A 386 -8.37 -6.91 25.31
C THR A 386 -7.29 -5.83 25.41
N GLN A 387 -6.24 -6.12 26.18
CA GLN A 387 -5.07 -5.31 26.54
C GLN A 387 -4.19 -4.83 25.36
N ASN A 388 -4.76 -4.60 24.17
CA ASN A 388 -4.02 -4.31 22.95
C ASN A 388 -3.73 -2.81 22.81
N ALA A 389 -2.94 -2.25 23.72
CA ALA A 389 -2.61 -0.83 23.71
C ALA A 389 -1.81 -0.38 22.47
N ASN A 390 -1.13 -1.30 21.78
CA ASN A 390 -0.29 -1.02 20.63
C ASN A 390 -0.16 -2.23 19.69
N ILE A 391 0.52 -2.02 18.56
CA ILE A 391 0.77 -3.04 17.53
C ILE A 391 1.49 -4.28 18.07
N LEU A 392 2.40 -4.15 19.04
CA LEU A 392 3.16 -5.29 19.58
C LEU A 392 2.26 -6.21 20.43
N GLU A 393 1.38 -5.64 21.24
CA GLU A 393 0.40 -6.41 22.00
C GLU A 393 -0.59 -7.12 21.06
N SER A 394 -1.12 -6.43 20.04
CA SER A 394 -1.94 -7.06 19.00
C SER A 394 -1.19 -8.17 18.24
N SER A 395 0.12 -8.03 18.09
CA SER A 395 0.95 -9.06 17.45
C SER A 395 1.02 -10.35 18.25
N LYS A 396 0.95 -10.33 19.59
CA LYS A 396 0.90 -11.58 20.37
C LYS A 396 -0.28 -12.47 19.97
N LEU A 397 -1.42 -11.86 19.67
CA LEU A 397 -2.62 -12.57 19.21
C LEU A 397 -2.45 -13.15 17.81
N THR A 398 -1.87 -12.40 16.88
CA THR A 398 -1.67 -12.89 15.50
C THR A 398 -0.55 -13.93 15.42
N LEU A 399 0.44 -13.88 16.31
CA LEU A 399 1.47 -14.91 16.45
C LEU A 399 0.87 -16.24 16.86
N ALA A 400 0.06 -16.27 17.94
CA ALA A 400 -0.59 -17.48 18.41
C ALA A 400 -1.46 -18.14 17.30
N VAL A 401 -2.17 -17.31 16.53
CA VAL A 401 -2.92 -17.78 15.34
C VAL A 401 -1.98 -18.36 14.27
N TYR A 402 -0.87 -17.70 13.99
CA TYR A 402 0.07 -18.15 12.98
C TYR A 402 0.74 -19.48 13.33
N GLU A 403 1.20 -19.63 14.56
CA GLU A 403 1.82 -20.86 15.06
C GLU A 403 0.84 -22.03 15.02
N ALA A 404 -0.39 -21.82 15.48
CA ALA A 404 -1.40 -22.87 15.54
C ALA A 404 -1.88 -23.34 14.16
N HIS A 405 -1.89 -22.46 13.14
CA HIS A 405 -2.61 -22.74 11.90
C HIS A 405 -1.78 -22.66 10.61
N PHE A 406 -0.63 -21.96 10.62
CA PHE A 406 0.06 -21.58 9.39
C PHE A 406 1.56 -21.90 9.35
N ALA A 407 2.26 -21.85 10.50
CA ALA A 407 3.71 -21.98 10.56
C ALA A 407 4.25 -23.21 9.81
N ASN A 408 3.64 -24.37 10.02
CA ASN A 408 4.10 -25.65 9.43
C ASN A 408 3.29 -26.10 8.21
N ARG A 409 2.32 -25.30 7.75
CA ARG A 409 1.43 -25.68 6.65
C ARG A 409 2.09 -25.41 5.30
N ALA A 410 2.22 -26.41 4.43
CA ALA A 410 2.81 -26.25 3.10
C ALA A 410 2.16 -25.11 2.28
N ILE A 411 2.97 -24.37 1.53
CA ILE A 411 2.51 -23.31 0.63
C ILE A 411 2.10 -23.97 -0.70
N ALA A 412 0.80 -24.11 -0.91
CA ALA A 412 0.25 -24.49 -2.21
C ALA A 412 -0.11 -23.21 -2.98
N LEU A 413 0.58 -22.97 -4.10
CA LEU A 413 0.36 -21.81 -4.95
C LEU A 413 -0.75 -22.09 -5.98
N GLU A 414 -1.78 -21.25 -5.98
CA GLU A 414 -2.80 -21.21 -7.02
C GLU A 414 -2.44 -20.14 -8.06
N ARG A 415 -2.58 -20.41 -9.35
CA ARG A 415 -2.43 -19.36 -10.38
C ARG A 415 -3.79 -18.75 -10.68
N LYS A 416 -3.90 -17.42 -10.65
CA LYS A 416 -5.13 -16.74 -11.07
C LYS A 416 -5.27 -16.82 -12.59
N HIS A 417 -6.43 -17.28 -13.05
CA HIS A 417 -6.84 -17.26 -14.46
C HIS A 417 -7.64 -15.98 -14.72
N TYR A 418 -7.39 -15.34 -15.86
CA TYR A 418 -7.88 -14.00 -16.23
C TYR A 418 -8.84 -14.04 -17.39
#